data_AF-A0AAU2Q6T6-F1
#
_entry.id   AF-A0AAU2Q6T6-F1
#
_cell.length_a   1.000
_cell.length_b   1.000
_cell.length_c   1.000
_cell.angle_alpha   90.00
_cell.angle_beta   90.00
_cell.angle_gamma   90.00
#
_symmetry.space_group_name_H-M   'P 1'
#
loop_
_entity.id
_entity.type
_entity.pdbx_description
1 polymer ?
#
loop_
_entity_poly.entity_id
_entity_poly.type
_entity_poly.pdbx_seq_one_letter_code
_entity_poly.pdbx_strand_id
1 'polypeptide(L)'
;MPWTLPSRPSRRSLLAGAAGAAGAALLTGCSDDHPTRADVTIPLERRMREAAVRDSTRLLDRYDATAAAHPALAARLAPLRAAVAAHTTALALTPSDPPSPSPSGSGGTGAAAPAASGEPVPPKPADALTALADAERSLSESRTIDLAGAPGELARLLASVAACGAVHAYLLTSTPGATS
;
A
#
# COMPACT_ATOMS: atom_id res chain seq x y z
N MET A 1 -9.39 -34.15 42.23
CA MET A 1 -9.35 -32.76 42.76
C MET A 1 -10.32 -31.90 41.94
N PRO A 2 -11.62 -31.86 42.29
CA PRO A 2 -12.60 -31.05 41.58
C PRO A 2 -12.71 -29.67 42.23
N TRP A 3 -12.22 -28.63 41.56
CA TRP A 3 -12.38 -27.27 42.04
C TRP A 3 -13.58 -26.59 41.38
N THR A 4 -14.44 -26.11 42.27
CA THR A 4 -15.70 -25.40 42.12
C THR A 4 -15.56 -24.05 41.43
N LEU A 5 -16.55 -23.67 40.59
CA LEU A 5 -16.69 -22.30 40.09
C LEU A 5 -17.13 -21.35 41.22
N PRO A 6 -16.55 -20.14 41.32
CA PRO A 6 -17.12 -19.06 42.11
C PRO A 6 -18.16 -18.22 41.34
N SER A 7 -19.18 -17.80 42.09
CA SER A 7 -20.40 -17.09 41.69
C SER A 7 -20.20 -15.63 41.24
N ARG A 8 -21.07 -15.17 40.33
CA ARG A 8 -21.24 -13.76 39.92
C ARG A 8 -21.75 -12.86 41.06
N PRO A 9 -21.45 -11.55 40.99
CA PRO A 9 -22.43 -10.53 41.40
C PRO A 9 -22.74 -9.52 40.28
N SER A 10 -24.03 -9.30 40.04
CA SER A 10 -24.58 -8.14 39.32
C SER A 10 -24.55 -6.89 40.21
N ARG A 11 -24.19 -5.74 39.66
CA ARG A 11 -24.41 -4.43 40.30
C ARG A 11 -25.15 -3.50 39.35
N ARG A 12 -26.49 -3.61 39.37
CA ARG A 12 -27.39 -2.48 39.11
C ARG A 12 -27.33 -1.54 40.32
N SER A 13 -27.58 -0.27 40.03
CA SER A 13 -27.85 0.86 40.92
C SER A 13 -26.68 1.74 41.37
N LEU A 14 -27.02 3.04 41.37
CA LEU A 14 -26.28 4.27 41.70
C LEU A 14 -25.65 4.90 40.44
N LEU A 15 -26.20 5.96 39.81
CA LEU A 15 -26.84 7.15 40.37
C LEU A 15 -27.99 7.65 39.47
N ALA A 16 -29.17 7.82 40.07
CA ALA A 16 -30.23 8.69 39.58
C ALA A 16 -30.30 9.90 40.50
N GLY A 17 -30.35 11.09 39.92
CA GLY A 17 -30.68 12.35 40.57
C GLY A 17 -29.90 13.52 39.99
N ALA A 18 -30.47 14.68 39.66
CA ALA A 18 -31.83 15.11 39.34
C ALA A 18 -31.69 16.58 38.87
N ALA A 19 -32.45 16.93 37.83
CA ALA A 19 -33.02 18.26 37.53
C ALA A 19 -32.14 19.55 37.54
N GLY A 20 -32.06 20.17 36.36
CA GLY A 20 -31.89 21.62 36.19
C GLY A 20 -32.65 22.05 34.94
N ALA A 21 -33.62 22.96 35.09
CA ALA A 21 -34.66 23.31 34.13
C ALA A 21 -34.26 24.37 33.09
N ALA A 22 -34.94 24.31 31.94
CA ALA A 22 -35.40 25.37 31.04
C ALA A 22 -34.53 26.63 30.79
N GLY A 23 -34.13 26.80 29.52
CA GLY A 23 -33.76 28.09 28.93
C GLY A 23 -33.98 28.05 27.41
N ALA A 24 -34.94 28.83 26.91
CA ALA A 24 -35.27 28.94 25.49
C ALA A 24 -34.33 29.91 24.76
N ALA A 25 -34.07 29.59 23.49
CA ALA A 25 -33.69 30.46 22.38
C ALA A 25 -32.47 31.38 22.53
N LEU A 26 -31.36 31.05 21.84
CA LEU A 26 -30.83 31.83 20.72
C LEU A 26 -30.00 30.91 19.81
N LEU A 27 -30.29 30.95 18.51
CA LEU A 27 -29.51 30.31 17.44
C LEU A 27 -28.15 30.98 17.33
N THR A 28 -27.11 30.36 17.88
CA THR A 28 -25.73 30.60 17.45
C THR A 28 -25.18 29.28 16.97
N GLY A 29 -25.22 29.09 15.65
CA GLY A 29 -24.48 28.02 14.98
C GLY A 29 -22.99 28.23 15.21
N CYS A 30 -22.46 27.57 16.22
CA CYS A 30 -21.05 27.19 16.24
C CYS A 30 -21.02 25.84 15.53
N SER A 31 -20.61 25.85 14.26
CA SER A 31 -20.25 24.61 13.59
C SER A 31 -19.04 24.06 14.35
N ASP A 32 -19.29 23.14 15.28
CA ASP A 32 -18.27 22.20 15.73
C ASP A 32 -17.92 21.35 14.51
N ASP A 33 -17.05 21.90 13.66
CA ASP A 33 -16.34 21.16 12.62
C ASP A 33 -15.31 20.29 13.33
N HIS A 34 -15.80 19.31 14.08
CA HIS A 34 -14.97 18.23 14.55
C HIS A 34 -14.82 17.31 13.34
N PRO A 35 -13.64 17.22 12.72
CA PRO A 35 -13.46 16.39 11.55
C PRO A 35 -13.90 14.99 11.93
N THR A 36 -14.98 14.52 11.31
CA THR A 36 -15.42 13.15 11.49
C THR A 36 -14.25 12.24 11.12
N ARG A 37 -14.08 11.12 11.83
CA ARG A 37 -12.98 10.16 11.58
C ARG A 37 -12.79 9.84 10.09
N ALA A 38 -13.87 9.87 9.30
CA ALA A 38 -13.87 9.72 7.85
C ALA A 38 -12.98 10.77 7.12
N ASP A 39 -13.03 12.03 7.53
CA ASP A 39 -12.37 13.14 6.84
C ASP A 39 -10.85 13.19 7.10
N VAL A 40 -10.37 12.63 8.22
CA VAL A 40 -8.93 12.44 8.47
C VAL A 40 -8.39 11.18 7.78
N THR A 41 -9.24 10.15 7.61
CA THR A 41 -8.83 8.89 6.95
C THR A 41 -8.59 9.04 5.45
N ILE A 42 -9.40 9.83 4.72
CA ILE A 42 -9.21 10.00 3.27
C ILE A 42 -7.87 10.67 2.92
N PRO A 43 -7.41 11.75 3.59
CA PRO A 43 -6.09 12.34 3.37
C PRO A 43 -4.93 11.41 3.74
N LEU A 44 -5.06 10.57 4.77
CA LEU A 44 -4.04 9.58 5.10
C LEU A 44 -4.00 8.46 4.05
N GLU A 45 -5.15 7.86 3.74
CA GLU A 45 -5.27 6.78 2.76
C GLU A 45 -4.75 7.20 1.38
N ARG A 46 -5.13 8.40 0.93
CA ARG A 46 -4.64 8.98 -0.32
C ARG A 46 -3.12 9.12 -0.33
N ARG A 47 -2.53 9.68 0.73
CA ARG A 47 -1.06 9.80 0.85
C ARG A 47 -0.36 8.45 0.85
N MET A 48 -0.94 7.44 1.50
CA MET A 48 -0.40 6.08 1.51
C MET A 48 -0.48 5.42 0.13
N ARG A 49 -1.58 5.59 -0.62
CA ARG A 49 -1.67 5.16 -2.03
C ARG A 49 -0.65 5.86 -2.91
N GLU A 50 -0.52 7.19 -2.80
CA GLU A 50 0.45 7.96 -3.57
C GLU A 50 1.90 7.53 -3.30
N ALA A 51 2.23 7.17 -2.05
CA ALA A 51 3.51 6.57 -1.71
C ALA A 51 3.67 5.19 -2.35
N ALA A 52 2.69 4.29 -2.17
CA ALA A 52 2.72 2.95 -2.72
C ALA A 52 2.84 2.92 -4.26
N VAL A 53 2.16 3.84 -4.97
CA VAL A 53 2.25 4.00 -6.42
C VAL A 53 3.65 4.49 -6.83
N ARG A 54 4.21 5.49 -6.14
CA ARG A 54 5.57 5.99 -6.42
C ARG A 54 6.61 4.91 -6.24
N ASP A 55 6.56 4.16 -5.15
CA ASP A 55 7.55 3.12 -4.88
C ASP A 55 7.40 1.92 -5.85
N SER A 56 6.18 1.58 -6.25
CA SER A 56 5.95 0.56 -7.28
C SER A 56 6.43 1.02 -8.66
N THR A 57 6.30 2.30 -8.98
CA THR A 57 6.83 2.89 -10.24
C THR A 57 8.36 2.82 -10.27
N ARG A 58 9.02 3.16 -9.15
CA ARG A 58 10.49 3.02 -9.02
C ARG A 58 10.95 1.58 -9.20
N LEU A 59 10.16 0.60 -8.73
CA LEU A 59 10.45 -0.80 -8.95
C LEU A 59 10.30 -1.18 -10.44
N LEU A 60 9.28 -0.68 -11.14
CA LEU A 60 9.12 -0.87 -12.59
C LEU A 60 10.30 -0.31 -13.37
N ASP A 61 10.82 0.86 -12.99
CA ASP A 61 12.01 1.45 -13.61
C ASP A 61 13.23 0.53 -13.45
N ARG A 62 13.38 -0.13 -12.29
CA ARG A 62 14.45 -1.13 -12.07
C ARG A 62 14.28 -2.38 -12.92
N TYR A 63 13.04 -2.86 -13.11
CA TYR A 63 12.76 -3.94 -14.06
C TYR A 63 13.14 -3.56 -15.49
N ASP A 64 12.79 -2.34 -15.93
CA ASP A 64 13.15 -1.84 -17.26
C ASP A 64 14.66 -1.71 -17.45
N ALA A 65 15.33 -1.08 -16.49
CA ALA A 65 16.78 -0.92 -16.51
C ALA A 65 17.50 -2.29 -16.56
N THR A 66 17.00 -3.27 -15.80
CA THR A 66 17.55 -4.62 -15.79
C THR A 66 17.34 -5.32 -17.13
N ALA A 67 16.15 -5.24 -17.71
CA ALA A 67 15.86 -5.83 -19.02
C ALA A 67 16.65 -5.16 -20.16
N ALA A 68 16.87 -3.85 -20.08
CA ALA A 68 17.69 -3.11 -21.04
C ALA A 68 19.19 -3.47 -20.94
N ALA A 69 19.72 -3.59 -19.73
CA ALA A 69 21.11 -3.98 -19.49
C ALA A 69 21.38 -5.46 -19.80
N HIS A 70 20.36 -6.33 -19.61
CA HIS A 70 20.46 -7.77 -19.81
C HIS A 70 19.33 -8.29 -20.73
N PRO A 71 19.42 -8.09 -22.06
CA PRO A 71 18.35 -8.46 -22.98
C PRO A 71 17.94 -9.95 -22.94
N ALA A 72 18.90 -10.83 -22.61
CA ALA A 72 18.63 -12.27 -22.45
C ALA A 72 17.67 -12.59 -21.28
N LEU A 73 17.52 -11.68 -20.30
CA LEU A 73 16.58 -11.83 -19.18
C LEU A 73 15.18 -11.28 -19.49
N ALA A 74 15.01 -10.49 -20.55
CA ALA A 74 13.78 -9.73 -20.80
C ALA A 74 12.53 -10.63 -20.85
N ALA A 75 12.60 -11.77 -21.54
CA ALA A 75 11.49 -12.71 -21.63
C ALA A 75 11.10 -13.31 -20.27
N ARG A 76 12.09 -13.56 -19.39
CA ARG A 76 11.85 -14.07 -18.03
C ARG A 76 11.27 -13.00 -17.11
N LEU A 77 11.69 -11.74 -17.27
CA LEU A 77 11.26 -10.62 -16.44
C LEU A 77 9.89 -10.07 -16.83
N ALA A 78 9.49 -10.22 -18.10
CA ALA A 78 8.22 -9.71 -18.63
C ALA A 78 6.97 -10.03 -17.79
N PRO A 79 6.70 -11.30 -17.39
CA PRO A 79 5.52 -11.60 -16.57
C PRO A 79 5.55 -10.95 -15.19
N LEU A 80 6.72 -10.87 -14.55
CA LEU A 80 6.88 -10.24 -13.23
C LEU A 80 6.67 -8.73 -13.31
N ARG A 81 7.27 -8.09 -14.33
CA ARG A 81 7.06 -6.67 -14.62
C ARG A 81 5.58 -6.37 -14.85
N ALA A 82 4.88 -7.19 -15.63
CA ALA A 82 3.45 -7.02 -15.91
C ALA A 82 2.61 -7.13 -14.63
N ALA A 83 2.92 -8.08 -13.75
CA ALA A 83 2.26 -8.20 -12.45
C ALA A 83 2.48 -6.96 -11.57
N VAL A 84 3.71 -6.43 -11.48
CA VAL A 84 4.01 -5.19 -10.73
C VAL A 84 3.26 -3.99 -11.33
N ALA A 85 3.14 -3.91 -12.65
CA ALA A 85 2.35 -2.86 -13.31
C ALA A 85 0.87 -2.96 -12.94
N ALA A 86 0.29 -4.16 -12.96
CA ALA A 86 -1.09 -4.40 -12.54
C ALA A 86 -1.32 -4.04 -11.06
N HIS A 87 -0.38 -4.37 -10.16
CA HIS A 87 -0.44 -3.95 -8.76
C HIS A 87 -0.40 -2.43 -8.62
N THR A 88 0.45 -1.75 -9.40
CA THR A 88 0.54 -0.28 -9.42
C THR A 88 -0.78 0.35 -9.84
N THR A 89 -1.44 -0.18 -10.87
CA THR A 89 -2.78 0.24 -11.28
C THR A 89 -3.81 0.03 -10.16
N ALA A 90 -3.82 -1.14 -9.52
CA ALA A 90 -4.74 -1.42 -8.41
C ALA A 90 -4.53 -0.48 -7.20
N LEU A 91 -3.28 -0.10 -6.93
CA LEU A 91 -2.93 0.87 -5.89
C LEU A 91 -3.35 2.30 -6.27
N ALA A 92 -3.46 2.63 -7.55
CA ALA A 92 -3.90 3.95 -8.01
C ALA A 92 -5.44 4.13 -7.97
N LEU A 93 -6.22 3.04 -8.00
CA LEU A 93 -7.68 3.10 -7.98
C LEU A 93 -8.21 3.51 -6.59
N THR A 94 -9.12 4.48 -6.53
CA THR A 94 -9.85 4.90 -5.33
C THR A 94 -11.27 4.32 -5.37
N PRO A 95 -11.78 3.68 -4.29
CA PRO A 95 -13.09 3.04 -4.28
C PRO A 95 -14.31 3.98 -4.35
N SER A 96 -14.12 5.29 -4.57
CA SER A 96 -15.20 6.28 -4.77
C SER A 96 -15.22 6.94 -6.15
N ASP A 97 -14.24 6.67 -7.02
CA ASP A 97 -14.34 7.15 -8.40
C ASP A 97 -15.14 6.14 -9.23
N PRO A 98 -16.29 6.52 -9.83
CA PRO A 98 -16.86 5.71 -10.90
C PRO A 98 -15.81 5.55 -12.01
N PRO A 99 -15.82 4.46 -12.80
CA PRO A 99 -14.90 4.28 -13.92
C PRO A 99 -15.14 5.40 -14.93
N SER A 100 -14.40 6.50 -14.79
CA SER A 100 -14.42 7.60 -15.72
C SER A 100 -13.63 7.19 -16.96
N PRO A 101 -14.15 7.36 -18.18
CA PRO A 101 -13.37 7.11 -19.38
C PRO A 101 -12.11 7.97 -19.33
N SER A 102 -10.96 7.33 -19.56
CA SER A 102 -9.61 7.90 -19.42
C SER A 102 -9.50 9.31 -20.02
N PRO A 103 -8.82 10.26 -19.35
CA PRO A 103 -8.37 11.45 -20.06
C PRO A 103 -7.30 11.03 -21.07
N SER A 104 -7.55 11.29 -22.35
CA SER A 104 -6.50 11.34 -23.38
C SER A 104 -5.39 12.27 -22.91
N GLY A 105 -4.15 11.79 -22.99
CA GLY A 105 -2.98 12.52 -22.55
C GLY A 105 -2.87 13.88 -23.22
N SER A 106 -2.93 14.94 -22.42
CA SER A 106 -2.43 16.25 -22.81
C SER A 106 -0.95 16.31 -22.46
N GLY A 107 -0.12 16.50 -23.49
CA GLY A 107 1.33 16.65 -23.35
C GLY A 107 1.69 17.81 -22.41
N GLY A 108 2.42 17.47 -21.35
CA GLY A 108 3.14 18.43 -20.52
C GLY A 108 4.57 18.53 -21.03
N THR A 109 4.93 19.69 -21.56
CA THR A 109 6.29 20.05 -21.96
C THR A 109 7.21 20.13 -20.75
N GLY A 110 8.26 19.29 -20.76
CA GLY A 110 9.60 19.61 -20.25
C GLY A 110 9.73 20.08 -18.80
N ALA A 111 9.73 19.13 -17.87
CA ALA A 111 10.57 19.25 -16.68
C ALA A 111 11.58 18.10 -16.73
N ALA A 112 12.86 18.41 -16.96
CA ALA A 112 13.92 17.44 -16.82
C ALA A 112 13.89 16.92 -15.39
N ALA A 113 13.38 15.70 -15.22
CA ALA A 113 13.44 15.00 -13.95
C ALA A 113 14.92 14.90 -13.55
N PRO A 114 15.27 15.06 -12.26
CA PRO A 114 16.61 14.75 -11.83
C PRO A 114 16.88 13.31 -12.26
N ALA A 115 18.01 13.08 -12.96
CA ALA A 115 18.44 11.75 -13.29
C ALA A 115 18.38 10.95 -11.98
N ALA A 116 17.44 10.01 -11.90
CA ALA A 116 17.35 9.14 -10.77
C ALA A 116 18.72 8.46 -10.73
N SER A 117 19.52 8.77 -9.70
CA SER A 117 20.67 7.98 -9.32
C SER A 117 20.13 6.63 -8.84
N GLY A 118 19.52 5.89 -9.77
CA GLY A 118 19.22 4.49 -9.61
C GLY A 118 20.56 3.81 -9.42
N GLU A 119 20.62 2.96 -8.41
CA GLU A 119 21.78 2.11 -8.21
C GLU A 119 22.09 1.40 -9.54
N PRO A 120 23.35 1.46 -10.02
CA PRO A 120 23.69 0.92 -11.33
C PRO A 120 23.36 -0.57 -11.38
N VAL A 121 22.76 -1.00 -12.50
CA VAL A 121 22.45 -2.43 -12.70
C VAL A 121 23.76 -3.22 -12.72
N PRO A 122 23.91 -4.27 -11.88
CA PRO A 122 25.11 -5.09 -11.88
C PRO A 122 25.42 -5.67 -13.28
N PRO A 123 26.70 -5.75 -13.68
CA PRO A 123 27.08 -6.19 -15.03
C PRO A 123 26.91 -7.69 -15.25
N LYS A 124 26.78 -8.49 -14.18
CA LYS A 124 26.52 -9.94 -14.29
C LYS A 124 25.02 -10.20 -14.21
N PRO A 125 24.44 -11.01 -15.12
CA PRO A 125 22.99 -11.29 -15.11
C PRO A 125 22.48 -11.87 -13.78
N ALA A 126 23.26 -12.76 -13.14
CA ALA A 126 22.90 -13.34 -11.84
C ALA A 126 22.86 -12.29 -10.72
N ASP A 127 23.87 -11.41 -10.66
CA ASP A 127 23.94 -10.34 -9.66
C ASP A 127 22.81 -9.32 -9.88
N ALA A 128 22.43 -9.05 -11.14
CA ALA A 128 21.31 -8.19 -11.47
C ALA A 128 19.96 -8.77 -11.02
N LEU A 129 19.75 -10.09 -11.18
CA LEU A 129 18.57 -10.78 -10.66
C LEU A 129 18.51 -10.74 -9.12
N THR A 130 19.66 -10.92 -8.45
CA THR A 130 19.75 -10.80 -6.98
C THR A 130 19.40 -9.39 -6.52
N ALA A 131 19.97 -8.36 -7.14
CA ALA A 131 19.66 -6.96 -6.82
C ALA A 131 18.17 -6.63 -7.03
N LEU A 132 17.56 -7.15 -8.09
CA LEU A 132 16.13 -6.98 -8.35
C LEU A 132 15.26 -7.74 -7.33
N ALA A 133 15.68 -8.94 -6.91
CA ALA A 133 15.01 -9.71 -5.87
C ALA A 133 15.08 -9.02 -4.50
N ASP A 134 16.21 -8.40 -4.17
CA ASP A 134 16.36 -7.63 -2.93
C ASP A 134 15.50 -6.36 -2.96
N ALA A 135 15.35 -5.72 -4.12
CA ALA A 135 14.42 -4.61 -4.31
C ALA A 135 12.95 -5.03 -4.08
N GLU A 136 12.52 -6.17 -4.64
CA GLU A 136 11.18 -6.74 -4.40
C GLU A 136 10.97 -7.09 -2.92
N ARG A 137 11.96 -7.70 -2.27
CA ARG A 137 11.90 -8.07 -0.84
C ARG A 137 11.79 -6.84 0.04
N SER A 138 12.66 -5.85 -0.15
CA SER A 138 12.67 -4.61 0.63
C SER A 138 11.35 -3.86 0.51
N LEU A 139 10.78 -3.78 -0.71
CA LEU A 139 9.50 -3.11 -0.91
C LEU A 139 8.33 -3.90 -0.30
N SER A 140 8.39 -5.23 -0.34
CA SER A 140 7.40 -6.10 0.32
C SER A 140 7.43 -5.95 1.85
N GLU A 141 8.62 -5.85 2.43
CA GLU A 141 8.81 -5.57 3.87
C GLU A 141 8.29 -4.18 4.23
N SER A 142 8.61 -3.15 3.45
CA SER A 142 8.06 -1.79 3.66
C SER A 142 6.54 -1.78 3.64
N ARG A 143 5.91 -2.43 2.66
CA ARG A 143 4.44 -2.53 2.61
C ARG A 143 3.85 -3.30 3.79
N THR A 144 4.58 -4.31 4.30
CA THR A 144 4.18 -5.06 5.50
C THR A 144 4.24 -4.19 6.76
N ILE A 145 5.13 -3.21 6.80
CA ILE A 145 5.19 -2.20 7.86
C ILE A 145 4.05 -1.18 7.67
N ASP A 146 3.89 -0.65 6.45
CA ASP A 146 2.92 0.41 6.15
C ASP A 146 1.47 -0.04 6.37
N LEU A 147 1.14 -1.30 6.10
CA LEU A 147 -0.22 -1.82 6.28
C LEU A 147 -0.70 -1.73 7.72
N ALA A 148 0.20 -1.66 8.72
CA ALA A 148 -0.18 -1.50 10.13
C ALA A 148 -0.85 -0.14 10.41
N GLY A 149 -0.56 0.88 9.60
CA GLY A 149 -1.18 2.20 9.66
C GLY A 149 -2.31 2.43 8.65
N ALA A 150 -2.60 1.45 7.77
CA ALA A 150 -3.54 1.61 6.67
C ALA A 150 -5.00 1.33 7.10
N PRO A 151 -5.99 2.01 6.50
CA PRO A 151 -7.40 1.67 6.68
C PRO A 151 -7.73 0.33 6.01
N GLY A 152 -8.82 -0.32 6.45
CA GLY A 152 -9.05 -1.76 6.27
C GLY A 152 -8.98 -2.31 4.83
N GLU A 153 -9.47 -1.61 3.81
CA GLU A 153 -9.35 -2.06 2.42
C GLU A 153 -7.92 -1.89 1.89
N LEU A 154 -7.32 -0.71 2.09
CA LEU A 154 -5.93 -0.47 1.69
C LEU A 154 -4.96 -1.42 2.41
N ALA A 155 -5.18 -1.71 3.69
CA ALA A 155 -4.36 -2.67 4.44
C ALA A 155 -4.39 -4.07 3.81
N ARG A 156 -5.57 -4.55 3.41
CA ARG A 156 -5.72 -5.85 2.71
C ARG A 156 -5.06 -5.85 1.34
N LEU A 157 -5.19 -4.75 0.59
CA LEU A 157 -4.53 -4.61 -0.70
C LEU A 157 -2.99 -4.60 -0.55
N LEU A 158 -2.45 -3.82 0.38
CA LEU A 158 -1.02 -3.77 0.67
C LEU A 158 -0.49 -5.14 1.11
N ALA A 159 -1.23 -5.86 1.97
CA ALA A 159 -0.88 -7.22 2.38
C ALA A 159 -0.78 -8.18 1.18
N SER A 160 -1.78 -8.15 0.29
CA SER A 160 -1.78 -9.00 -0.91
C SER A 160 -0.61 -8.67 -1.84
N VAL A 161 -0.34 -7.39 -2.09
CA VAL A 161 0.76 -6.95 -2.96
C VAL A 161 2.12 -7.28 -2.34
N ALA A 162 2.28 -7.13 -1.02
CA ALA A 162 3.49 -7.54 -0.30
C ALA A 162 3.74 -9.04 -0.40
N ALA A 163 2.70 -9.87 -0.27
CA ALA A 163 2.82 -11.31 -0.45
C ALA A 163 3.25 -11.68 -1.89
N CYS A 164 2.67 -11.03 -2.90
CA CYS A 164 3.08 -11.24 -4.30
C CYS A 164 4.54 -10.81 -4.54
N GLY A 165 4.97 -9.67 -4.00
CA GLY A 165 6.36 -9.21 -4.12
C GLY A 165 7.36 -10.18 -3.47
N ALA A 166 7.01 -10.77 -2.32
CA ALA A 166 7.83 -11.82 -1.70
C ALA A 166 7.96 -13.07 -2.60
N VAL A 167 6.87 -13.46 -3.30
CA VAL A 167 6.90 -14.54 -4.30
C VAL A 167 7.77 -14.16 -5.50
N HIS A 168 7.68 -12.92 -5.99
CA HIS A 168 8.53 -12.44 -7.09
C HIS A 168 10.01 -12.51 -6.72
N ALA A 169 10.39 -12.05 -5.52
CA ALA A 169 11.75 -12.15 -5.02
C ALA A 169 12.25 -13.60 -5.03
N TYR A 170 11.42 -14.55 -4.60
CA TYR A 170 11.75 -15.98 -4.68
C TYR A 170 11.93 -16.47 -6.12
N LEU A 171 11.06 -16.09 -7.05
CA LEU A 171 11.13 -16.51 -8.46
C LEU A 171 12.34 -15.91 -9.21
N LEU A 172 12.79 -14.72 -8.81
CA LEU A 172 13.98 -14.08 -9.39
C LEU A 172 15.27 -14.83 -9.03
N THR A 173 15.35 -15.36 -7.80
CA THR A 173 16.51 -16.12 -7.32
C THR A 173 16.42 -17.63 -7.57
N SER A 174 15.23 -18.14 -7.88
CA SER A 174 15.03 -19.56 -8.24
C SER A 174 15.46 -19.80 -9.69
N THR A 175 16.36 -20.74 -9.91
CA THR A 175 16.80 -21.11 -11.26
C THR A 175 15.70 -21.88 -11.99
N PRO A 176 15.18 -21.39 -13.13
CA PRO A 176 14.25 -22.18 -13.95
C PRO A 176 15.01 -23.39 -14.50
N GLY A 177 14.66 -24.60 -14.03
CA GLY A 177 15.29 -25.85 -14.47
C GLY A 177 16.38 -26.42 -13.55
N ALA A 178 16.69 -25.79 -12.41
CA ALA A 178 17.31 -26.52 -11.31
C ALA A 178 16.20 -27.29 -10.58
N THR A 179 15.86 -28.45 -11.12
CA THR A 179 14.76 -29.27 -10.60
C THR A 179 15.12 -29.84 -9.24
N SER A 180 14.09 -30.24 -8.48
CA SER A 180 14.20 -31.46 -7.66
C SER A 180 14.49 -32.68 -8.52
#